data_AF-A0A7S0Q3W1-F1
#
_entry.id   AF-A0A7S0Q3W1-F1
#
_cell.length_a   1.000
_cell.length_b   1.000
_cell.length_c   1.000
_cell.angle_alpha   90.00
_cell.angle_beta   90.00
_cell.angle_gamma   90.00
#
_symmetry.space_group_name_H-M   'P 1'
#
loop_
_entity.id
_entity.type
_entity.pdbx_description
1 polymer ?
#
loop_
_entity_poly.entity_id
_entity_poly.type
_entity_poly.pdbx_seq_one_letter_code
_entity_poly.pdbx_strand_id
1 'polypeptide(L)'
;EARPWLAMVDSGRGITNLHTPSDVIVDASMPVVVRDSGKMWNKENALEDVKCVIPDRCYATMYQEIIAFCKQNGQFDVSTMGNVCNVGLMAQKAEEYGSHDKTFQIP
;
A
#
# COMPACT_ATOMS: atom_id res chain seq x y z
N GLU A 1 21.52 -9.20 -16.37
CA GLU A 1 20.06 -9.04 -16.31
C GLU A 1 19.74 -7.71 -15.61
N ALA A 2 18.91 -6.84 -16.18
CA ALA A 2 18.58 -5.56 -15.57
C ALA A 2 17.28 -5.69 -14.74
N ARG A 3 17.33 -5.34 -13.45
CA ARG A 3 16.16 -5.30 -12.57
C ARG A 3 15.44 -3.95 -12.74
N PRO A 4 14.10 -3.89 -12.52
CA PRO A 4 13.39 -2.61 -12.49
C PRO A 4 13.85 -1.76 -11.31
N TRP A 5 13.51 -0.48 -11.33
CA TRP A 5 13.71 0.39 -10.17
C TRP A 5 12.80 -0.04 -9.01
N LEU A 6 13.18 0.36 -7.80
CA LEU A 6 12.43 0.11 -6.57
C LEU A 6 11.97 1.44 -5.99
N ALA A 7 10.76 1.46 -5.43
CA ALA A 7 10.30 2.58 -4.64
C ALA A 7 11.28 2.88 -3.49
N MET A 8 11.46 4.16 -3.22
CA MET A 8 12.38 4.66 -2.20
C MET A 8 11.60 5.04 -0.95
N VAL A 9 12.14 4.66 0.21
CA VAL A 9 11.74 5.19 1.51
C VAL A 9 12.41 6.55 1.72
N ASP A 10 13.70 6.65 1.35
CA ASP A 10 14.47 7.89 1.36
C ASP A 10 15.45 7.86 0.18
N SER A 11 15.14 8.60 -0.88
CA SER A 11 15.96 8.68 -2.09
C SER A 11 17.33 9.32 -1.82
N GLY A 12 17.40 10.33 -0.95
CA GLY A 12 18.63 11.04 -0.61
C GLY A 12 19.65 10.19 0.15
N ARG A 13 19.16 9.19 0.90
CA ARG A 13 19.98 8.21 1.62
C ARG A 13 20.09 6.86 0.91
N GLY A 14 19.45 6.69 -0.24
CA GLY A 14 19.45 5.43 -1.00
C GLY A 14 18.67 4.29 -0.33
N ILE A 15 17.75 4.60 0.60
CA ILE A 15 16.96 3.59 1.31
C ILE A 15 15.75 3.19 0.45
N THR A 16 15.70 1.92 0.06
CA THR A 16 14.65 1.34 -0.80
C THR A 16 13.56 0.64 0.02
N ASN A 17 12.43 0.35 -0.62
CA ASN A 17 11.33 -0.47 -0.10
C ASN A 17 11.76 -1.87 0.41
N LEU A 18 12.94 -2.36 0.03
CA LEU A 18 13.44 -3.68 0.44
C LEU A 18 14.53 -3.61 1.52
N HIS A 19 14.83 -2.44 2.07
CA HIS A 19 15.85 -2.30 3.12
C HIS A 19 15.38 -2.85 4.48
N THR A 20 14.20 -2.43 4.94
CA THR A 20 13.64 -2.88 6.22
C THR A 20 12.18 -3.29 6.03
N PRO A 21 11.76 -4.48 6.53
CA PRO A 21 10.38 -4.97 6.36
C PRO A 21 9.30 -4.05 6.96
N SER A 22 9.66 -3.23 7.95
CA SER A 22 8.73 -2.35 8.66
C SER A 22 8.68 -0.92 8.10
N ASP A 23 9.49 -0.57 7.09
CA ASP A 23 9.53 0.80 6.57
C ASP A 23 8.30 1.14 5.71
N VAL A 24 7.75 0.15 5.01
CA VAL A 24 6.57 0.31 4.15
C VAL A 24 5.47 -0.62 4.61
N ILE A 25 4.51 -0.05 5.34
CA ILE A 25 3.37 -0.78 5.91
C ILE A 25 2.15 -0.50 5.03
N VAL A 26 1.42 -1.55 4.62
CA VAL A 26 0.41 -1.49 3.55
C VAL A 26 -0.75 -0.52 3.86
N ASP A 27 -1.18 -0.46 5.11
CA ASP A 27 -2.30 0.37 5.58
C ASP A 27 -1.98 1.87 5.54
N ALA A 28 -0.72 2.24 5.76
CA ALA A 28 -0.24 3.62 5.68
C ALA A 28 0.23 4.00 4.26
N SER A 29 0.90 3.07 3.56
CA SER A 29 1.55 3.36 2.27
C SER A 29 0.57 3.41 1.11
N MET A 30 -0.39 2.48 1.01
CA MET A 30 -1.32 2.44 -0.12
C MET A 30 -2.23 3.68 -0.22
N PRO A 31 -2.76 4.26 0.87
CA PRO A 31 -3.50 5.52 0.79
C PRO A 31 -2.65 6.68 0.25
N VAL A 32 -1.35 6.73 0.59
CA VAL A 32 -0.42 7.74 0.08
C VAL A 32 -0.22 7.57 -1.43
N VAL A 33 -0.07 6.33 -1.91
CA VAL A 33 0.01 6.05 -3.34
C VAL A 33 -1.23 6.55 -4.08
N VAL A 34 -2.43 6.28 -3.57
CA VAL A 34 -3.69 6.75 -4.18
C VAL A 34 -3.76 8.27 -4.19
N ARG A 35 -3.41 8.93 -3.08
CA ARG A 35 -3.40 10.38 -2.95
C ARG A 35 -2.42 11.03 -3.93
N ASP A 36 -1.21 10.50 -4.02
CA ASP A 36 -0.11 11.06 -4.81
C ASP A 36 -0.14 10.54 -6.27
N SER A 37 -1.36 10.38 -6.81
CA SER A 37 -1.63 10.05 -8.21
C SER A 37 -1.16 8.68 -8.69
N GLY A 38 -1.16 7.68 -7.81
CA GLY A 38 -0.73 6.32 -8.13
C GLY A 38 0.79 6.14 -8.21
N LYS A 39 1.56 7.01 -7.56
CA LYS A 39 3.02 7.10 -7.70
C LYS A 39 3.76 6.86 -6.40
N MET A 40 5.04 6.52 -6.51
CA MET A 40 6.01 6.50 -5.41
C MET A 40 7.31 7.17 -5.83
N TRP A 41 8.15 7.49 -4.84
CA TRP A 41 9.44 8.14 -5.06
C TRP A 41 10.46 7.19 -5.69
N ASN A 42 11.09 7.62 -6.77
CA ASN A 42 12.20 6.91 -7.43
C ASN A 42 13.57 7.39 -6.89
N LYS A 43 14.65 6.82 -7.42
CA LYS A 43 16.03 7.13 -6.97
C LYS A 43 16.45 8.57 -7.26
N GLU A 44 15.82 9.23 -8.24
CA GLU A 44 16.02 10.65 -8.57
C GLU A 44 15.21 11.60 -7.68
N ASN A 45 14.56 11.11 -6.63
CA ASN A 45 13.69 11.90 -5.76
C ASN A 45 12.53 12.56 -6.54
N ALA A 46 11.95 11.82 -7.48
CA ALA A 46 10.77 12.21 -8.24
C ALA A 46 9.66 11.15 -8.12
N LEU A 47 8.40 11.59 -8.29
CA LEU A 47 7.25 10.68 -8.31
C LEU A 47 7.13 9.98 -9.67
N GLU A 48 7.03 8.65 -9.64
CA GLU A 48 6.87 7.80 -10.81
C GLU A 48 5.78 6.74 -10.59
N ASP A 49 5.07 6.37 -11.66
CA ASP A 49 4.02 5.33 -11.63
C ASP A 49 4.60 4.02 -11.10
N VAL A 50 3.92 3.42 -10.13
CA VAL A 50 4.45 2.23 -9.44
C VAL A 50 3.53 1.02 -9.64
N LYS A 51 4.14 -0.18 -9.67
CA LYS A 51 3.41 -1.43 -9.48
C LYS A 51 3.43 -1.80 -8.00
N CYS A 52 2.31 -1.60 -7.31
CA CYS A 52 2.13 -2.03 -5.92
C CYS A 52 1.89 -3.55 -5.87
N VAL A 53 2.87 -4.30 -5.34
CA VAL A 53 2.75 -5.75 -5.18
C VAL A 53 2.19 -6.07 -3.80
N ILE A 54 0.91 -6.46 -3.76
CA ILE A 54 0.26 -7.03 -2.57
C ILE A 54 0.03 -8.52 -2.88
N PRO A 55 0.82 -9.45 -2.32
CA PRO A 55 0.81 -10.84 -2.76
C PRO A 55 -0.51 -11.58 -2.53
N ASP A 56 -1.15 -11.32 -1.39
CA ASP A 56 -2.39 -12.00 -1.01
C ASP A 56 -3.62 -11.26 -1.53
N ARG A 57 -4.63 -12.02 -1.96
CA ARG A 57 -5.83 -11.52 -2.65
C ARG A 57 -6.96 -11.08 -1.72
N CYS A 58 -6.92 -11.38 -0.42
CA CYS A 58 -8.01 -11.08 0.51
C CYS A 58 -8.32 -9.58 0.57
N TYR A 59 -7.28 -8.73 0.53
CA TYR A 59 -7.42 -7.27 0.61
C TYR A 59 -6.77 -6.51 -0.56
N ALA A 60 -6.04 -7.16 -1.46
CA ALA A 60 -5.41 -6.46 -2.59
C ALA A 60 -6.43 -5.83 -3.55
N THR A 61 -7.59 -6.49 -3.74
CA THR A 61 -8.58 -6.11 -4.76
C THR A 61 -9.25 -4.76 -4.45
N MET A 62 -9.47 -4.41 -3.17
CA MET A 62 -10.04 -3.11 -2.81
C MET A 62 -9.15 -1.93 -3.24
N TYR A 63 -7.83 -2.05 -3.10
CA TYR A 63 -6.92 -0.99 -3.57
C TYR A 63 -6.92 -0.88 -5.10
N GLN A 64 -7.00 -2.01 -5.80
CA GLN A 64 -7.09 -2.01 -7.25
C GLN A 64 -8.35 -1.29 -7.75
N GLU A 65 -9.49 -1.49 -7.09
CA GLU A 65 -10.74 -0.79 -7.40
C GLU A 65 -10.67 0.71 -7.11
N ILE A 66 -10.06 1.12 -5.98
CA ILE A 66 -9.86 2.55 -5.68
C ILE A 66 -9.01 3.21 -6.77
N ILE A 67 -7.91 2.57 -7.20
CA ILE A 67 -7.06 3.09 -8.27
C ILE A 67 -7.81 3.16 -9.61
N ALA A 68 -8.59 2.14 -9.95
CA ALA A 68 -9.39 2.13 -11.17
C ALA A 68 -10.44 3.24 -11.17
N PHE A 69 -11.11 3.45 -10.03
CA PHE A 69 -12.08 4.53 -9.85
C PHE A 69 -11.44 5.90 -10.05
N CYS A 70 -10.28 6.17 -9.43
CA CYS A 70 -9.58 7.45 -9.58
C CYS A 70 -9.08 7.68 -11.02
N LYS A 71 -8.67 6.61 -11.74
CA LYS A 71 -8.29 6.72 -13.16
C LYS A 71 -9.48 7.09 -14.05
N GLN A 72 -10.67 6.57 -13.74
CA GLN A 72 -11.88 6.83 -14.52
C GLN A 72 -12.51 8.19 -14.19
N ASN A 73 -12.54 8.57 -12.92
CA ASN A 73 -13.34 9.71 -12.43
C ASN A 73 -12.48 10.92 -11.99
N GLY A 74 -11.16 10.78 -11.97
CA GLY A 74 -10.26 11.76 -11.36
C GLY A 74 -10.08 11.54 -9.85
N GLN A 75 -9.25 12.39 -9.24
CA GLN A 75 -8.99 12.34 -7.79
C GLN A 75 -10.23 12.78 -6.99
N PHE A 76 -10.36 12.29 -5.76
CA PHE A 76 -11.41 12.71 -4.84
C PHE A 76 -11.34 14.22 -4.56
N ASP A 77 -12.50 14.87 -4.55
CA ASP A 77 -12.64 16.28 -4.16
C ASP A 77 -13.03 16.38 -2.68
N VAL A 78 -12.08 16.85 -1.87
CA VAL A 78 -12.24 16.98 -0.42
C VAL A 78 -13.36 17.95 -0.04
N SER A 79 -13.70 18.92 -0.89
CA SER A 79 -14.74 19.91 -0.60
C SER A 79 -16.16 19.37 -0.75
N THR A 80 -16.33 18.26 -1.46
CA THR A 80 -17.65 17.69 -1.80
C THR A 80 -17.80 16.21 -1.46
N MET A 81 -16.72 15.48 -1.21
CA MET A 81 -16.79 14.06 -0.88
C MET A 81 -17.56 13.79 0.40
N GLY A 82 -18.23 12.63 0.44
CA GLY A 82 -18.86 12.12 1.66
C GLY A 82 -17.84 11.60 2.68
N ASN A 83 -18.33 10.91 3.71
CA ASN A 83 -17.51 10.26 4.72
C ASN A 83 -17.81 8.75 4.78
N VAL A 84 -16.79 7.95 5.08
CA VAL A 84 -16.89 6.50 5.25
C VAL A 84 -16.43 6.14 6.66
N CYS A 85 -17.38 5.91 7.56
CA CYS A 85 -17.11 5.42 8.91
C CYS A 85 -16.89 3.89 8.90
N ASN A 86 -16.16 3.37 9.88
CA ASN A 86 -15.91 1.92 10.04
C ASN A 86 -16.41 1.43 11.41
N VAL A 87 -17.08 0.28 11.41
CA VAL A 87 -17.40 -0.51 12.62
C VAL A 87 -16.72 -1.86 12.47
N GLY A 88 -15.54 -2.00 13.06
CA GLY A 88 -14.67 -3.17 12.86
C GLY A 88 -14.89 -4.28 13.89
N LEU A 89 -14.92 -5.52 13.41
CA LEU A 89 -14.80 -6.70 14.26
C LEU A 89 -13.33 -6.86 14.70
N MET A 90 -13.05 -6.78 16.00
CA MET A 90 -11.67 -6.86 16.52
C MET A 90 -11.54 -7.50 17.91
N ALA A 91 -12.65 -7.75 18.59
CA ALA A 91 -12.62 -8.25 19.97
C ALA A 91 -11.93 -9.62 20.05
N GLN A 92 -11.19 -9.85 21.15
CA GLN A 92 -10.55 -11.13 21.47
C GLN A 92 -9.56 -11.66 20.40
N LYS A 93 -8.80 -10.77 19.74
CA LYS A 93 -7.85 -11.13 18.67
C LYS A 93 -8.55 -11.85 17.50
N ALA A 94 -9.63 -11.25 17.01
CA ALA A 94 -10.41 -11.79 15.91
C ALA A 94 -9.55 -11.98 14.64
N GLU A 95 -9.87 -13.03 13.87
CA GLU A 95 -9.33 -13.27 12.52
C GLU A 95 -7.79 -13.36 12.50
N GLU A 96 -7.11 -12.70 11.57
CA GLU A 96 -5.66 -12.78 11.37
C GLU A 96 -4.86 -12.32 12.60
N TYR A 97 -5.39 -11.37 13.39
CA TYR A 97 -4.74 -10.90 14.62
C TYR A 97 -4.54 -12.00 15.67
N GLY A 98 -5.33 -13.07 15.59
CA GLY A 98 -5.21 -14.24 16.45
C GLY A 98 -4.31 -15.34 15.88
N SER A 99 -3.72 -15.18 14.70
CA SER A 99 -3.10 -16.29 13.95
C SER A 99 -1.61 -16.53 14.23
N HIS A 100 -0.95 -15.63 14.96
CA HIS A 100 0.52 -15.63 15.10
C HIS A 100 1.11 -16.95 15.65
N ASP A 101 0.47 -17.55 16.65
CA ASP A 101 0.87 -18.83 17.27
C ASP A 101 0.41 -20.07 16.48
N LYS A 102 -0.32 -19.87 15.39
CA LYS A 102 -0.91 -20.91 14.54
C LYS A 102 -0.43 -20.83 13.09
N THR A 103 0.62 -20.05 12.83
CA THR A 103 1.21 -19.89 11.50
C THR A 103 2.52 -20.68 11.41
N PHE A 104 2.64 -21.54 10.40
CA PHE A 104 3.78 -22.44 10.22
C PHE A 104 4.29 -22.41 8.78
N GLN A 105 5.62 -22.36 8.61
CA GLN A 105 6.26 -22.69 7.34
C GLN A 105 6.43 -24.20 7.26
N ILE A 106 5.98 -24.82 6.16
CA ILE A 106 6.17 -26.26 5.95
C ILE A 106 7.68 -26.56 5.90
N PRO A 107 8.18 -27.55 6.67
CA PRO A 107 9.59 -27.95 6.67
C PRO A 107 10.10 -28.41 5.30
#